data_AF-A0A256ZPK8-F1
#
_entry.id   AF-A0A256ZPK8-F1
#
_cell.length_a   1.000
_cell.length_b   1.000
_cell.length_c   1.000
_cell.angle_alpha   90.00
_cell.angle_beta   90.00
_cell.angle_gamma   90.00
#
_symmetry.space_group_name_H-M   'P 1'
#
loop_
_entity.id
_entity.type
_entity.pdbx_description
1 polymer ?
#
loop_
_entity_poly.entity_id
_entity_poly.type
_entity_poly.pdbx_seq_one_letter_code
_entity_poly.pdbx_strand_id
1 'polypeptide(L)'
;MPINDEDVIPVGGLKMRKAVMVSVIATIRPDKLFVKAIKKLKDYNATIIEANEESRVVKFALALKFYPFIAEFLEEYSSTSQYQVLTFISHGYTAAKLKEFYIEAKEPFKLWLISPPNSYIRIIGLVKTKHNNVMVEFYPRRSRKKGLLYLRYIGEKGENVYSYTTLTQTLAYVMFKDKDEFYEYIEKASKALSEAERFIRNSLKKLRTR
;
A
#
# COMPACT_ATOMS: atom_id res chain seq x y z
N MET A 1 20.04 -1.58 -14.62
CA MET A 1 19.40 -0.50 -15.38
C MET A 1 18.42 0.22 -14.47
N PRO A 2 18.26 1.55 -14.52
CA PRO A 2 17.36 2.24 -13.59
C PRO A 2 15.91 1.86 -13.91
N ILE A 3 15.19 1.40 -12.89
CA ILE A 3 13.77 1.05 -12.96
C ILE A 3 12.98 2.37 -13.03
N ASN A 4 12.68 2.83 -14.24
CA ASN A 4 11.75 3.92 -14.48
C ASN A 4 10.33 3.37 -14.60
N ASP A 5 9.75 2.99 -13.47
CA ASP A 5 8.29 2.95 -13.27
C ASP A 5 7.86 4.16 -12.44
N GLU A 6 8.45 5.32 -12.72
CA GLU A 6 8.21 6.55 -11.98
C GLU A 6 7.12 7.40 -12.65
N ASP A 7 5.88 7.25 -12.21
CA ASP A 7 4.86 8.28 -12.45
C ASP A 7 5.19 9.51 -11.58
N VAL A 8 5.93 10.46 -12.16
CA VAL A 8 6.19 11.77 -11.55
C VAL A 8 4.95 12.63 -11.71
N ILE A 9 4.09 12.66 -10.69
CA ILE A 9 2.84 13.42 -10.77
C ILE A 9 3.02 14.80 -10.12
N PRO A 10 2.79 15.91 -10.85
CA PRO A 10 2.87 17.25 -10.28
C PRO A 10 1.68 17.49 -9.33
N VAL A 11 1.98 17.73 -8.05
CA VAL A 11 1.02 18.30 -7.10
C VAL A 11 1.66 19.51 -6.46
N GLY A 12 1.31 20.68 -6.97
CA GLY A 12 1.68 21.94 -6.31
C GLY A 12 3.18 22.18 -6.19
N GLY A 13 3.93 22.00 -7.27
CA GLY A 13 5.37 22.31 -7.31
C GLY A 13 6.28 21.32 -6.58
N LEU A 14 5.74 20.27 -5.95
CA LEU A 14 6.50 19.17 -5.36
C LEU A 14 6.22 17.87 -6.13
N LYS A 15 7.26 17.23 -6.65
CA LYS A 15 7.17 15.91 -7.28
C LYS A 15 6.76 14.87 -6.24
N MET A 16 5.54 14.37 -6.33
CA MET A 16 5.11 13.19 -5.59
C MET A 16 5.54 11.96 -6.38
N ARG A 17 6.43 11.15 -5.79
CA ARG A 17 6.76 9.84 -6.37
C ARG A 17 5.77 8.83 -5.83
N LYS A 18 5.01 8.24 -6.74
CA LYS A 18 4.02 7.21 -6.47
C LYS A 18 4.58 5.87 -6.93
N ALA A 19 4.32 4.83 -6.16
CA ALA A 19 4.45 3.46 -6.66
C ALA A 19 3.31 2.62 -6.09
N VAL A 20 2.74 1.79 -6.96
CA VAL A 20 1.68 0.84 -6.64
C VAL A 20 2.29 -0.55 -6.70
N MET A 21 2.13 -1.31 -5.63
CA MET A 21 2.76 -2.61 -5.48
C MET A 21 1.78 -3.63 -4.93
N VAL A 22 2.08 -4.89 -5.23
CA VAL A 22 1.53 -6.04 -4.52
C VAL A 22 2.62 -6.53 -3.57
N SER A 23 2.31 -6.56 -2.28
CA SER A 23 3.17 -7.18 -1.26
C SER A 23 2.62 -8.55 -0.93
N VAL A 24 3.48 -9.56 -0.95
CA VAL A 24 3.11 -10.96 -0.84
C VAL A 24 3.94 -11.62 0.26
N ILE A 25 3.30 -12.52 1.01
CA ILE A 25 3.93 -13.45 1.93
C ILE A 25 3.52 -14.84 1.44
N ALA A 26 4.50 -15.65 1.05
CA ALA A 26 4.26 -16.96 0.45
C ALA A 26 5.11 -18.03 1.14
N THR A 27 4.49 -19.18 1.40
CA THR A 27 5.17 -20.38 1.88
C THR A 27 5.46 -21.27 0.68
N ILE A 28 6.73 -21.44 0.34
CA ILE A 28 7.16 -22.21 -0.85
C ILE A 28 6.91 -23.70 -0.62
N ARG A 29 6.28 -24.37 -1.59
CA ARG A 29 5.96 -25.80 -1.50
C ARG A 29 7.21 -26.65 -1.27
N PRO A 30 7.15 -27.74 -0.48
CA PRO A 30 8.30 -28.58 -0.18
C PRO A 30 8.99 -29.19 -1.41
N ASP A 31 8.23 -29.50 -2.46
CA ASP A 31 8.71 -30.10 -3.71
C ASP A 31 9.44 -29.11 -4.65
N LYS A 32 9.41 -27.81 -4.34
CA LYS A 32 10.04 -26.76 -5.13
C LYS A 32 11.37 -26.35 -4.52
N LEU A 33 12.37 -26.02 -5.35
CA LEU A 33 13.65 -25.50 -4.84
C LEU A 33 13.49 -24.04 -4.40
N PHE A 34 13.75 -23.77 -3.13
CA PHE A 34 13.59 -22.43 -2.54
C PHE A 34 14.43 -21.39 -3.28
N VAL A 35 15.72 -21.69 -3.53
CA VAL A 35 16.63 -20.82 -4.27
C VAL A 35 16.14 -20.52 -5.70
N LYS A 36 15.50 -21.49 -6.38
CA LYS A 36 14.92 -21.26 -7.72
C LYS A 36 13.72 -20.30 -7.66
N ALA A 37 12.87 -20.44 -6.66
CA ALA A 37 11.74 -19.52 -6.44
C ALA A 37 12.25 -18.08 -6.22
N ILE A 38 13.25 -17.90 -5.36
CA ILE A 38 13.88 -16.59 -5.11
C ILE A 38 14.51 -16.02 -6.39
N LYS A 39 15.19 -16.84 -7.18
CA LYS A 39 15.78 -16.41 -8.46
C LYS A 39 14.70 -15.90 -9.41
N LYS A 40 13.61 -16.66 -9.60
CA LYS A 40 12.48 -16.27 -10.46
C LYS A 40 11.88 -14.92 -10.04
N LEU A 41 11.76 -14.66 -8.73
CA LEU A 41 11.32 -13.35 -8.23
C LEU A 41 12.31 -12.22 -8.58
N LYS A 42 13.62 -12.46 -8.41
CA LYS A 42 14.66 -11.47 -8.74
C LYS A 42 14.72 -11.15 -10.23
N ASP A 43 14.49 -12.14 -11.10
CA ASP A 43 14.48 -11.97 -12.56
C ASP A 43 13.39 -10.96 -13.01
N TYR A 44 12.33 -10.80 -12.21
CA TYR A 44 11.26 -9.80 -12.41
C TYR A 44 11.43 -8.52 -11.58
N ASN A 45 12.62 -8.30 -10.99
CA ASN A 45 12.93 -7.16 -10.12
C ASN A 45 12.06 -7.08 -8.85
N ALA A 46 11.63 -8.23 -8.30
CA ALA A 46 10.98 -8.25 -7.00
C ALA A 46 11.92 -7.73 -5.91
N THR A 47 11.39 -6.88 -5.04
CA THR A 47 12.07 -6.52 -3.80
C THR A 47 11.83 -7.63 -2.78
N ILE A 48 12.87 -8.41 -2.49
CA ILE A 48 12.81 -9.42 -1.43
C ILE A 48 12.97 -8.72 -0.08
N ILE A 49 11.92 -8.77 0.74
CA ILE A 49 11.89 -8.19 2.08
C ILE A 49 12.45 -9.19 3.09
N GLU A 50 12.09 -10.46 2.94
CA GLU A 50 12.53 -11.55 3.79
C GLU A 50 12.54 -12.85 2.98
N ALA A 51 13.56 -13.67 3.17
CA ALA A 51 13.64 -15.01 2.62
C ALA A 51 14.21 -15.93 3.69
N ASN A 52 13.37 -16.82 4.23
CA ASN A 52 13.73 -17.77 5.26
C ASN A 52 13.58 -19.18 4.68
N GLU A 53 14.71 -19.82 4.39
CA GLU A 53 14.74 -21.15 3.77
C GLU A 53 14.27 -22.26 4.72
N GLU A 54 14.60 -22.16 6.00
CA GLU A 54 14.24 -23.15 7.03
C GLU A 54 12.71 -23.28 7.18
N SER A 55 12.02 -22.14 7.30
CA SER A 55 10.55 -22.08 7.34
C SER A 55 9.90 -22.05 5.95
N ARG A 56 10.73 -21.98 4.88
CA ARG A 56 10.31 -21.85 3.48
C ARG A 56 9.40 -20.65 3.19
N VAL A 57 9.50 -19.59 3.99
CA VAL A 57 8.70 -18.36 3.83
C VAL A 57 9.49 -17.32 3.03
N VAL A 58 8.84 -16.71 2.05
CA VAL A 58 9.34 -15.53 1.34
C VAL A 58 8.34 -14.38 1.48
N LYS A 59 8.85 -13.20 1.82
CA LYS A 59 8.12 -11.93 1.78
C LYS A 59 8.73 -11.08 0.68
N PHE A 60 7.91 -10.67 -0.28
CA PHE A 60 8.37 -9.85 -1.39
C PHE A 60 7.35 -8.78 -1.76
N ALA A 61 7.82 -7.76 -2.48
CA ALA A 61 6.97 -6.76 -3.10
C ALA A 61 7.34 -6.60 -4.58
N LEU A 62 6.33 -6.44 -5.42
CA LEU A 62 6.50 -6.28 -6.86
C LEU A 62 5.55 -5.19 -7.37
N ALA A 63 5.98 -4.44 -8.38
CA ALA A 63 5.14 -3.41 -8.99
C ALA A 63 3.85 -4.01 -9.55
N LEU A 64 2.73 -3.29 -9.40
CA LEU A 64 1.40 -3.79 -9.75
C LEU A 64 1.31 -4.30 -11.19
N LYS A 65 2.02 -3.69 -12.14
CA LYS A 65 2.03 -4.09 -13.56
C LYS A 65 2.44 -5.55 -13.79
N PHE A 66 3.15 -6.16 -12.85
CA PHE A 66 3.56 -7.56 -12.92
C PHE A 66 2.57 -8.52 -12.23
N TYR A 67 1.36 -8.07 -11.89
CA TYR A 67 0.36 -8.91 -11.25
C TYR A 67 0.09 -10.26 -11.97
N PRO A 68 0.16 -10.39 -13.32
CA PRO A 68 -0.03 -11.69 -13.96
C PRO A 68 1.04 -12.71 -13.56
N PHE A 69 2.30 -12.27 -13.52
CA PHE A 69 3.41 -13.09 -13.07
C PHE A 69 3.27 -13.49 -11.59
N ILE A 70 2.74 -12.60 -10.74
CA ILE A 70 2.52 -12.90 -9.32
C ILE A 70 1.56 -14.08 -9.17
N ALA A 71 0.43 -14.06 -9.87
CA ALA A 71 -0.54 -15.15 -9.81
C ALA A 71 0.10 -16.49 -10.24
N GLU A 72 0.79 -16.50 -11.39
CA GLU A 72 1.46 -17.70 -11.91
C GLU A 72 2.55 -18.22 -10.95
N PHE A 73 3.32 -17.31 -10.37
CA PHE A 73 4.31 -17.66 -9.36
C PHE A 73 3.68 -18.33 -8.14
N LEU A 74 2.55 -17.80 -7.65
CA LEU A 74 1.88 -18.33 -6.46
C LEU A 74 1.24 -19.70 -6.73
N GLU A 75 0.61 -19.88 -7.89
CA GLU A 75 0.06 -21.18 -8.31
C GLU A 75 1.15 -22.25 -8.48
N GLU A 76 2.32 -21.87 -9.00
CA GLU A 76 3.40 -22.82 -9.27
C GLU A 76 4.21 -23.14 -8.01
N TYR A 77 4.58 -22.13 -7.22
CA TYR A 77 5.58 -22.26 -6.15
C TYR A 77 5.00 -22.27 -4.74
N SER A 78 3.77 -21.79 -4.53
CA SER A 78 3.26 -21.55 -3.18
C SER A 78 2.32 -22.64 -2.69
N SER A 79 2.45 -23.01 -1.42
CA SER A 79 1.49 -23.85 -0.68
C SER A 79 0.40 -23.01 -0.04
N THR A 80 0.80 -21.94 0.65
CA THR A 80 -0.09 -20.91 1.19
C THR A 80 0.48 -19.55 0.85
N SER A 81 -0.37 -18.59 0.52
CA SER A 81 0.08 -17.22 0.36
C SER A 81 -1.01 -16.21 0.70
N GLN A 82 -0.55 -15.05 1.14
CA GLN A 82 -1.37 -13.89 1.39
C GLN A 82 -0.74 -12.68 0.71
N TYR A 83 -1.58 -11.78 0.24
CA TYR A 83 -1.14 -10.59 -0.48
C TYR A 83 -1.94 -9.37 -0.06
N GLN A 84 -1.36 -8.20 -0.27
CA GLN A 84 -2.03 -6.90 -0.16
C GLN A 84 -1.65 -6.02 -1.34
N VAL A 85 -2.57 -5.15 -1.76
CA VAL A 85 -2.31 -4.13 -2.78
C VAL A 85 -2.19 -2.79 -2.10
N LEU A 86 -1.06 -2.11 -2.30
CA LEU A 86 -0.79 -0.82 -1.69
C LEU A 86 -0.21 0.19 -2.66
N THR A 87 -0.52 1.45 -2.41
CA THR A 87 0.14 2.60 -3.02
C THR A 87 0.94 3.32 -1.94
N PHE A 88 2.20 3.64 -2.22
CA PHE A 88 2.97 4.56 -1.40
C PHE A 88 3.32 5.82 -2.20
N ILE A 89 3.17 6.98 -1.55
CA ILE A 89 3.41 8.28 -2.16
C ILE A 89 4.37 9.08 -1.28
N SER A 90 5.52 9.44 -1.83
CA SER A 90 6.49 10.31 -1.16
C SER A 90 6.09 11.78 -1.32
N HIS A 91 6.09 12.55 -0.24
CA HIS A 91 5.65 13.96 -0.26
C HIS A 91 6.51 14.90 0.61
N GLY A 92 6.24 16.21 0.48
CA GLY A 92 6.95 17.28 1.18
C GLY A 92 6.25 17.86 2.42
N TYR A 93 5.00 17.49 2.70
CA TYR A 93 4.20 18.08 3.78
C TYR A 93 4.79 17.89 5.18
N THR A 94 4.84 18.98 5.95
CA THR A 94 5.29 19.01 7.35
C THR A 94 4.19 18.53 8.31
N ALA A 95 4.55 18.37 9.59
CA ALA A 95 3.58 18.06 10.64
C ALA A 95 2.45 19.11 10.71
N ALA A 96 2.76 20.40 10.62
CA ALA A 96 1.75 21.47 10.60
C ALA A 96 0.76 21.29 9.43
N LYS A 97 1.26 21.03 8.22
CA LYS A 97 0.39 20.79 7.04
C LYS A 97 -0.44 19.52 7.16
N LEU A 98 0.05 18.48 7.82
CA LEU A 98 -0.76 17.30 8.11
C LEU A 98 -1.89 17.62 9.12
N LYS A 99 -1.64 18.44 10.14
CA LYS A 99 -2.70 18.87 11.07
C LYS A 99 -3.79 19.67 10.36
N GLU A 100 -3.41 20.61 9.48
CA GLU A 100 -4.37 21.35 8.66
C GLU A 100 -5.21 20.41 7.79
N PHE A 101 -4.56 19.46 7.10
CA PHE A 101 -5.26 18.44 6.32
C PHE A 101 -6.22 17.61 7.17
N TYR A 102 -5.78 17.19 8.37
CA TYR A 102 -6.64 16.44 9.28
C TYR A 102 -7.91 17.24 9.65
N ILE A 103 -7.77 18.51 10.03
CA ILE A 103 -8.91 19.35 10.43
C ILE A 103 -9.96 19.44 9.32
N GLU A 104 -9.54 19.60 8.06
CA GLU A 104 -10.46 19.70 6.92
C GLU A 104 -11.02 18.34 6.48
N ALA A 105 -10.23 17.27 6.61
CA ALA A 105 -10.52 15.98 5.99
C ALA A 105 -11.10 14.93 6.96
N LYS A 106 -11.12 15.19 8.27
CA LYS A 106 -11.54 14.21 9.30
C LYS A 106 -13.01 13.80 9.31
N GLU A 107 -13.89 14.60 8.70
CA GLU A 107 -15.32 14.29 8.56
C GLU A 107 -15.61 13.61 7.21
N PRO A 108 -15.16 14.15 6.04
CA PRO A 108 -15.38 13.47 4.77
C PRO A 108 -14.63 12.14 4.66
N PHE A 109 -13.54 11.98 5.41
CA PHE A 109 -12.83 10.72 5.59
C PHE A 109 -12.84 10.37 7.07
N LYS A 110 -12.94 9.10 7.43
CA LYS A 110 -12.90 8.69 8.83
C LYS A 110 -11.43 8.58 9.28
N LEU A 111 -10.91 9.69 9.81
CA LEU A 111 -9.48 9.87 10.17
C LEU A 111 -9.27 10.09 11.66
N TRP A 112 -8.11 9.68 12.15
CA TRP A 112 -7.60 9.93 13.48
C TRP A 112 -6.19 10.52 13.40
N LEU A 113 -5.94 11.55 14.20
CA LEU A 113 -4.60 12.11 14.39
C LEU A 113 -3.94 11.43 15.59
N ILE A 114 -2.88 10.68 15.34
CA ILE A 114 -2.11 10.00 16.38
C ILE A 114 -0.89 10.86 16.71
N SER A 115 -0.76 11.28 17.97
CA SER A 115 0.34 12.13 18.44
C SER A 115 0.97 11.54 19.71
N PRO A 116 1.84 10.51 19.59
CA PRO A 116 2.48 9.90 20.76
C PRO A 116 3.51 10.86 21.37
N PRO A 117 3.75 10.84 22.70
CA PRO A 117 4.64 11.80 23.39
C PRO A 117 6.06 11.89 22.79
N ASN A 118 6.61 10.76 22.34
CA ASN A 118 7.97 10.66 21.79
C ASN A 118 8.01 10.30 20.30
N SER A 119 6.88 10.43 19.60
CA SER A 119 6.81 10.07 18.18
C SER A 119 6.16 11.18 17.37
N TYR A 120 6.51 11.23 16.09
CA TYR A 120 5.93 12.19 15.18
C TYR A 120 4.45 11.91 14.99
N ILE A 121 3.70 12.99 14.81
CA ILE A 121 2.29 12.88 14.46
C ILE A 121 2.13 12.02 13.20
N ARG A 122 1.05 11.28 13.12
CA ARG A 122 0.61 10.60 11.90
C ARG A 122 -0.90 10.59 11.83
N ILE A 123 -1.43 10.54 10.62
CA ILE A 123 -2.85 10.34 10.39
C ILE A 123 -3.05 8.87 10.06
N ILE A 124 -3.98 8.22 10.72
CA ILE A 124 -4.46 6.88 10.35
C ILE A 124 -5.95 7.01 10.09
N GLY A 125 -6.48 6.31 9.10
CA GLY A 125 -7.92 6.31 8.87
C GLY A 125 -8.33 5.52 7.65
N LEU A 126 -9.51 5.84 7.14
CA LEU A 126 -10.05 5.20 5.97
C LEU A 126 -10.73 6.20 5.04
N VAL A 127 -10.64 5.91 3.75
CA VAL A 127 -11.34 6.59 2.67
C VAL A 127 -12.28 5.58 2.03
N LYS A 128 -13.58 5.88 2.07
CA LYS A 128 -14.60 5.09 1.38
C LYS A 128 -14.61 5.46 -0.10
N THR A 129 -14.57 4.46 -0.97
CA THR A 129 -14.59 4.61 -2.43
C THR A 129 -15.76 3.83 -3.00
N LYS A 130 -16.04 4.00 -4.30
CA LYS A 130 -17.05 3.19 -4.98
C LYS A 130 -16.65 1.71 -5.10
N HIS A 131 -15.36 1.43 -4.95
CA HIS A 131 -14.76 0.11 -5.05
C HIS A 131 -14.36 -0.45 -3.67
N ASN A 132 -15.05 -0.03 -2.60
CA ASN A 132 -14.82 -0.33 -1.18
C ASN A 132 -13.75 0.54 -0.49
N ASN A 133 -13.23 0.08 0.65
CA ASN A 133 -12.50 0.93 1.58
C ASN A 133 -10.98 0.87 1.38
N VAL A 134 -10.35 2.01 1.57
CA VAL A 134 -8.89 2.17 1.54
C VAL A 134 -8.41 2.68 2.89
N MET A 135 -7.56 1.91 3.56
CA MET A 135 -6.84 2.36 4.75
C MET A 135 -5.78 3.38 4.35
N VAL A 136 -5.67 4.45 5.14
CA VAL A 136 -4.73 5.54 4.96
C VAL A 136 -3.78 5.60 6.15
N GLU A 137 -2.48 5.70 5.88
CA GLU A 137 -1.49 6.15 6.86
C GLU A 137 -0.67 7.31 6.29
N PHE A 138 -0.69 8.47 6.94
CA PHE A 138 -0.01 9.68 6.48
C PHE A 138 1.06 10.12 7.48
N TYR A 139 2.32 10.11 7.05
CA TYR A 139 3.49 10.42 7.84
C TYR A 139 4.15 11.73 7.37
N PRO A 140 4.47 12.68 8.27
CA PRO A 140 5.03 13.96 7.87
C PRO A 140 6.45 13.83 7.33
N ARG A 141 6.86 14.80 6.50
CA ARG A 141 8.25 15.05 6.14
C ARG A 141 9.06 15.39 7.39
N ARG A 142 10.30 14.90 7.39
CA ARG A 142 11.34 15.19 8.38
C ARG A 142 12.52 15.91 7.70
N SER A 143 13.44 16.47 8.47
CA SER A 143 14.54 17.31 7.97
C SER A 143 15.29 16.68 6.79
N ARG A 144 15.60 15.38 6.86
CA ARG A 144 16.33 14.63 5.81
C ARG A 144 15.51 13.53 5.12
N LYS A 145 14.24 13.33 5.50
CA LYS A 145 13.39 12.24 4.96
C LYS A 145 12.07 12.79 4.45
N LYS A 146 11.69 12.45 3.22
CA LYS A 146 10.36 12.75 2.68
C LYS A 146 9.27 12.12 3.57
N GLY A 147 8.12 12.76 3.62
CA GLY A 147 6.94 12.15 4.23
C GLY A 147 6.41 11.03 3.35
N LEU A 148 5.58 10.17 3.92
CA LEU A 148 4.99 9.04 3.22
C LEU A 148 3.48 8.98 3.45
N LEU A 149 2.73 8.80 2.37
CA LEU A 149 1.33 8.44 2.39
C LEU A 149 1.21 6.99 1.91
N TYR A 150 0.71 6.11 2.77
CA TYR A 150 0.35 4.76 2.42
C TYR A 150 -1.16 4.65 2.24
N LEU A 151 -1.57 4.06 1.12
CA LEU A 151 -2.93 3.68 0.83
C LEU A 151 -2.94 2.15 0.69
N ARG A 152 -3.76 1.47 1.47
CA ARG A 152 -3.92 0.00 1.40
C ARG A 152 -5.36 -0.34 1.13
N TYR A 153 -5.59 -1.16 0.13
CA TYR A 153 -6.94 -1.66 -0.09
C TYR A 153 -7.33 -2.64 1.01
N ILE A 154 -8.46 -2.42 1.66
CA ILE A 154 -8.97 -3.30 2.74
C ILE A 154 -10.36 -3.87 2.41
N GLY A 155 -10.92 -3.51 1.25
CA GLY A 155 -12.21 -4.03 0.78
C GLY A 155 -13.34 -3.72 1.77
N GLU A 156 -14.23 -4.70 1.94
CA GLU A 156 -15.38 -4.60 2.85
C GLU A 156 -14.98 -4.64 4.34
N LYS A 157 -13.77 -5.11 4.66
CA LYS A 157 -13.25 -5.13 6.04
C LYS A 157 -13.23 -3.73 6.68
N GLY A 158 -13.25 -2.68 5.87
CA GLY A 158 -13.30 -1.29 6.32
C GLY A 158 -14.66 -0.80 6.83
N GLU A 159 -15.78 -1.47 6.52
CA GLU A 159 -17.13 -1.01 6.93
C GLU A 159 -17.30 -1.04 8.46
N ASN A 160 -16.65 -2.00 9.14
CA ASN A 160 -16.72 -2.19 10.58
C ASN A 160 -15.56 -1.52 11.34
N VAL A 161 -14.84 -0.58 10.74
CA VAL A 161 -13.74 0.10 11.43
C VAL A 161 -14.28 1.25 12.27
N TYR A 162 -14.32 1.09 13.59
CA TYR A 162 -14.78 2.11 14.55
C TYR A 162 -13.64 2.91 15.19
N SER A 163 -12.42 2.39 15.18
CA SER A 163 -11.25 2.98 15.85
C SER A 163 -10.00 2.80 15.00
N TYR A 164 -9.02 3.71 15.14
CA TYR A 164 -7.71 3.56 14.51
C TYR A 164 -6.95 2.32 14.97
N THR A 165 -7.27 1.77 16.14
CA THR A 165 -6.59 0.60 16.70
C THR A 165 -6.87 -0.69 15.91
N THR A 166 -7.97 -0.74 15.16
CA THR A 166 -8.30 -1.89 14.29
C THR A 166 -7.67 -1.77 12.90
N LEU A 167 -7.15 -0.60 12.53
CA LEU A 167 -6.47 -0.35 11.26
C LEU A 167 -4.99 -0.77 11.34
N THR A 168 -4.76 -2.07 11.39
CA THR A 168 -3.42 -2.66 11.30
C THR A 168 -3.05 -2.96 9.85
N GLN A 169 -1.76 -3.05 9.56
CA GLN A 169 -1.29 -3.46 8.21
C GLN A 169 -1.74 -4.88 7.86
N THR A 170 -1.90 -5.75 8.86
CA THR A 170 -2.37 -7.13 8.67
C THR A 170 -3.81 -7.21 8.15
N LEU A 171 -4.66 -6.21 8.43
CA LEU A 171 -6.03 -6.16 7.94
C LEU A 171 -6.11 -6.16 6.40
N ALA A 172 -5.12 -5.54 5.75
CA ALA A 172 -5.05 -5.40 4.30
C ALA A 172 -4.66 -6.70 3.57
N TYR A 173 -4.13 -7.70 4.28
CA TYR A 173 -3.79 -8.98 3.66
C TYR A 173 -5.03 -9.82 3.38
N VAL A 174 -5.06 -10.44 2.21
CA VAL A 174 -6.06 -11.42 1.79
C VAL A 174 -5.36 -12.70 1.34
N MET A 175 -6.02 -13.83 1.52
CA MET A 175 -5.50 -15.12 1.08
C MET A 175 -5.59 -15.22 -0.44
N PHE A 176 -4.53 -15.74 -1.07
CA PHE A 176 -4.59 -16.17 -2.47
C PHE A 176 -5.30 -17.52 -2.54
N LYS A 177 -6.29 -17.63 -3.44
CA LYS A 177 -6.98 -18.89 -3.73
C LYS A 177 -6.63 -19.39 -5.13
N ASP A 178 -6.91 -18.55 -6.11
CA ASP A 178 -6.69 -18.81 -7.53
C ASP A 178 -6.45 -17.49 -8.30
N LYS A 179 -6.04 -17.64 -9.57
CA LYS A 179 -5.74 -16.53 -10.48
C LYS A 179 -6.93 -15.63 -10.77
N ASP A 180 -8.14 -16.16 -10.86
CA ASP A 180 -9.33 -15.39 -11.26
C ASP A 180 -9.80 -14.48 -10.12
N GLU A 181 -9.93 -15.02 -8.90
CA GLU A 181 -10.20 -14.24 -7.69
C GLU A 181 -9.12 -13.18 -7.46
N PHE A 182 -7.85 -13.53 -7.70
CA PHE A 182 -6.73 -12.60 -7.57
C PHE A 182 -6.84 -11.44 -8.56
N TYR A 183 -7.18 -11.68 -9.82
CA TYR A 183 -7.33 -10.64 -10.83
C TYR A 183 -8.49 -9.69 -10.54
N GLU A 184 -9.64 -10.24 -10.15
CA GLU A 184 -10.79 -9.42 -9.76
C GLU A 184 -10.44 -8.52 -8.57
N TYR A 185 -9.74 -9.06 -7.57
CA TYR A 185 -9.27 -8.30 -6.42
C TYR A 185 -8.30 -7.18 -6.82
N ILE A 186 -7.33 -7.48 -7.69
CA ILE A 186 -6.35 -6.50 -8.19
C ILE A 186 -7.04 -5.34 -8.92
N GLU A 187 -8.04 -5.64 -9.75
CA GLU A 187 -8.79 -4.62 -10.48
C GLU A 187 -9.56 -3.70 -9.52
N LYS A 188 -10.32 -4.27 -8.58
CA LYS A 188 -11.05 -3.50 -7.56
C LYS A 188 -10.10 -2.65 -6.71
N ALA A 189 -8.98 -3.24 -6.26
CA ALA A 189 -7.98 -2.55 -5.48
C ALA A 189 -7.35 -1.37 -6.25
N SER A 190 -6.98 -1.57 -7.51
CA SER A 190 -6.39 -0.54 -8.36
C SER A 190 -7.32 0.67 -8.54
N LYS A 191 -8.61 0.41 -8.80
CA LYS A 191 -9.65 1.44 -8.93
C LYS A 191 -9.87 2.17 -7.60
N ALA A 192 -10.00 1.44 -6.49
CA ALA A 192 -10.17 2.02 -5.16
C ALA A 192 -8.99 2.91 -4.74
N LEU A 193 -7.76 2.43 -4.92
CA LEU A 193 -6.55 3.18 -4.57
C LEU A 193 -6.42 4.47 -5.39
N SER A 194 -6.75 4.41 -6.68
CA SER A 194 -6.72 5.58 -7.57
C SER A 194 -7.80 6.62 -7.18
N GLU A 195 -8.99 6.16 -6.82
CA GLU A 195 -10.07 7.03 -6.35
C GLU A 195 -9.73 7.69 -5.00
N ALA A 196 -9.25 6.91 -4.03
CA ALA A 196 -8.82 7.43 -2.73
C ALA A 196 -7.69 8.45 -2.86
N GLU A 197 -6.70 8.18 -3.71
CA GLU A 197 -5.65 9.13 -4.05
C GLU A 197 -6.22 10.45 -4.59
N ARG A 198 -7.16 10.37 -5.52
CA ARG A 198 -7.83 11.55 -6.10
C ARG A 198 -8.56 12.36 -5.02
N PHE A 199 -9.29 11.71 -4.12
CA PHE A 199 -10.00 12.40 -3.02
C PHE A 199 -9.05 13.11 -2.06
N ILE A 200 -7.95 12.45 -1.67
CA ILE A 200 -6.93 13.05 -0.82
C ILE A 200 -6.25 14.24 -1.52
N ARG A 201 -5.89 14.09 -2.80
CA ARG A 201 -5.29 15.18 -3.60
C ARG A 201 -6.22 16.39 -3.72
N ASN A 202 -7.51 16.18 -3.96
CA ASN A 202 -8.48 17.26 -4.04
C ASN A 202 -8.60 18.01 -2.71
N SER A 203 -8.61 17.28 -1.59
CA SER A 203 -8.62 17.88 -0.25
C SER A 203 -7.35 18.69 0.03
N LEU A 204 -6.18 18.18 -0.36
CA LEU A 204 -4.90 18.90 -0.25
C LEU A 204 -4.82 20.14 -1.15
N LYS A 205 -5.47 20.13 -2.32
CA LYS A 205 -5.52 21.29 -3.22
C LYS A 205 -6.36 22.43 -2.63
N LYS A 206 -7.49 22.12 -2.01
CA LYS A 206 -8.36 23.11 -1.33
C LYS A 206 -7.63 23.91 -0.24
N LEU A 207 -6.68 23.27 0.45
CA LEU A 207 -5.82 23.91 1.45
C LEU A 207 -4.83 24.94 0.88
N ARG A 208 -4.56 24.94 -0.43
CA ARG A 208 -3.60 25.89 -1.06
C ARG A 208 -4.27 27.14 -1.60
N THR A 209 -5.58 27.09 -1.84
CA THR A 209 -6.38 28.19 -2.40
C THR A 209 -7.02 29.05 -1.31
N ARG A 210 -6.79 28.72 -0.03
CA ARG A 210 -7.11 29.51 1.15
C ARG A 210 -5.81 30.08 1.70
#